data_AF-A0A9D9BSM2-F1
#
_entry.id   AF-A0A9D9BSM2-F1
#
_cell.length_a   1.000
_cell.length_b   1.000
_cell.length_c   1.000
_cell.angle_alpha   90.00
_cell.angle_beta   90.00
_cell.angle_gamma   90.00
#
_symmetry.space_group_name_H-M   'P 1'
#
loop_
_entity.id
_entity.type
_entity.pdbx_description
1 polymer ?
#
loop_
_entity_poly.entity_id
_entity_poly.type
_entity_poly.pdbx_seq_one_letter_code
_entity_poly.pdbx_strand_id
1 'polypeptide(L)' 'MIYFNNNTSKLIAKGFDSAVDRLMLINILGQTVQEFSNLDTIELENGLDIMNVSTGTYVVYLQHNNQVTTKKIIIN' A
#
# COMPACT_ATOMS: atom_id res chain seq x y z
N MET A 1 3.52 1.56 10.46
CA MET A 1 2.14 2.11 10.33
C MET A 1 1.76 2.19 8.86
N ILE A 2 0.58 1.70 8.46
CA ILE A 2 0.07 1.75 7.07
C ILE A 2 -1.24 2.55 7.05
N TYR A 3 -1.37 3.54 6.16
CA TYR A 3 -2.59 4.33 5.99
C TYR A 3 -2.67 4.98 4.60
N PHE A 4 -3.89 5.30 4.18
CA PHE A 4 -4.16 6.03 2.94
C PHE A 4 -4.59 7.45 3.26
N ASN A 5 -4.00 8.44 2.58
CA ASN A 5 -4.39 9.83 2.66
C ASN A 5 -5.26 10.18 1.46
N ASN A 6 -6.57 10.31 1.69
CA ASN A 6 -7.54 10.66 0.64
C ASN A 6 -7.30 12.06 0.04
N ASN A 7 -6.76 13.03 0.80
CA ASN A 7 -6.53 14.38 0.29
C ASN A 7 -5.39 14.42 -0.73
N THR A 8 -4.40 13.54 -0.60
CA THR A 8 -3.25 13.47 -1.50
C THR A 8 -3.29 12.26 -2.42
N SER A 9 -4.27 11.37 -2.27
CA SER A 9 -4.33 10.05 -2.93
C SER A 9 -3.07 9.20 -2.76
N LYS A 10 -2.42 9.31 -1.58
CA LYS A 10 -1.16 8.61 -1.29
C LYS A 10 -1.34 7.48 -0.28
N LEU A 11 -0.78 6.33 -0.61
CA LEU A 11 -0.59 5.23 0.33
C LEU A 11 0.77 5.38 1.01
N ILE A 12 0.76 5.51 2.33
CA ILE A 12 1.97 5.73 3.13
C ILE A 12 2.17 4.53 4.05
N ALA A 13 3.40 4.01 4.08
CA ALA A 13 3.80 2.94 4.97
C ALA A 13 5.11 3.33 5.68
N LYS A 14 5.13 3.29 7.01
CA LYS A 14 6.26 3.77 7.83
C LYS A 14 6.75 2.70 8.80
N GLY A 15 8.01 2.80 9.21
CA GLY A 15 8.62 1.97 10.25
C GLY A 15 9.26 0.69 9.71
N PHE A 16 9.75 0.74 8.47
CA PHE A 16 10.58 -0.32 7.89
C PHE A 16 12.05 0.12 7.97
N ASP A 17 12.92 -0.81 8.35
CA ASP A 17 14.37 -0.60 8.47
C ASP A 17 15.14 -0.94 7.18
N SER A 18 14.43 -1.48 6.19
CA SER A 18 14.95 -1.99 4.93
C SER A 18 13.87 -1.95 3.85
N ALA A 19 14.28 -2.15 2.60
CA ALA A 19 13.37 -2.13 1.45
C ALA A 19 12.25 -3.17 1.60
N VAL A 20 11.06 -2.84 1.12
CA VAL A 20 9.89 -3.72 1.10
C VAL A 20 9.86 -4.48 -0.21
N ASP A 21 9.74 -5.81 -0.12
CA ASP A 21 9.78 -6.71 -1.27
C ASP A 21 8.62 -6.45 -2.22
N ARG A 22 7.42 -6.30 -1.65
CA ARG A 22 6.17 -6.21 -2.42
C ARG A 22 5.08 -5.47 -1.67
N LEU A 23 4.35 -4.62 -2.37
CA LEU A 23 3.10 -4.02 -1.90
C LEU A 23 2.02 -4.25 -2.96
N MET A 24 0.87 -4.75 -2.54
CA MET A 24 -0.31 -4.91 -3.39
C MET A 24 -1.49 -4.16 -2.79
N LEU A 25 -2.24 -3.50 -3.66
CA LEU A 25 -3.56 -2.99 -3.35
C LEU A 25 -4.60 -3.95 -3.92
N ILE A 26 -5.43 -4.52 -3.05
CA ILE A 26 -6.38 -5.57 -3.40
C ILE A 26 -7.80 -5.07 -3.11
N ASN A 27 -8.70 -5.17 -4.10
CA ASN A 27 -10.11 -4.79 -3.91
C ASN A 27 -10.90 -5.89 -3.18
N ILE A 28 -12.16 -5.61 -2.83
CA ILE A 28 -13.02 -6.57 -2.10
C ILE A 28 -13.33 -7.86 -2.87
N LEU A 29 -13.13 -7.88 -4.19
CA LEU A 29 -13.30 -9.07 -5.03
C LEU A 29 -12.04 -9.95 -5.03
N GLY A 30 -10.99 -9.54 -4.32
CA GLY A 30 -9.71 -10.25 -4.26
C GLY A 30 -8.78 -9.96 -5.42
N GLN A 31 -9.09 -8.97 -6.27
CA GLN A 31 -8.25 -8.61 -7.42
C GLN A 31 -7.16 -7.64 -6.97
N THR A 32 -5.92 -7.91 -7.37
CA THR A 32 -4.82 -6.94 -7.27
C THR A 32 -5.05 -5.84 -8.31
N VAL A 33 -5.38 -4.64 -7.84
CA VAL A 33 -5.63 -3.47 -8.70
C VAL A 33 -4.37 -2.65 -8.94
N GLN A 34 -3.40 -2.71 -8.02
CA GLN A 34 -2.07 -2.15 -8.19
C GLN A 34 -1.04 -3.00 -7.44
N GLU A 35 0.17 -3.02 -7.97
CA GLU A 35 1.30 -3.76 -7.40
C GLU A 35 2.59 -2.97 -7.57
N PHE A 36 3.40 -2.99 -6.53
CA PHE A 36 4.71 -2.37 -6.44
C PHE A 36 5.70 -3.39 -5.89
N SER A 37 6.96 -3.31 -6.32
CA SER A 37 8.01 -4.25 -5.95
C SER A 37 9.32 -3.51 -5.70
N ASN A 38 10.14 -4.03 -4.78
CA ASN A 38 11.45 -3.48 -4.43
C ASN A 38 11.39 -1.99 -4.04
N LEU A 39 10.44 -1.66 -3.16
CA LEU A 39 10.21 -0.29 -2.72
C LEU A 39 11.21 0.10 -1.66
N ASP A 40 11.89 1.23 -1.85
CA ASP A 40 12.77 1.76 -0.82
C ASP A 40 11.95 2.40 0.34
N THR A 41 12.61 2.57 1.49
CA THR A 41 11.95 3.11 2.68
C THR A 41 11.53 4.57 2.50
N ILE A 42 12.25 5.35 1.69
CA ILE A 42 11.98 6.77 1.44
C ILE A 42 10.73 6.92 0.57
N GLU A 43 10.56 6.09 -0.46
CA GLU A 43 9.38 6.02 -1.32
C GLU A 43 8.12 5.71 -0.51
N LEU A 44 8.20 4.72 0.39
CA LEU A 44 7.08 4.34 1.25
C LEU A 44 6.71 5.44 2.25
N GLU A 45 7.70 6.15 2.79
CA GLU A 45 7.49 7.24 3.74
C GLU A 45 6.95 8.51 3.07
N ASN A 46 7.41 8.82 1.85
CA ASN A 46 6.91 9.91 1.01
C ASN A 46 5.52 9.61 0.41
N GLY A 47 5.17 8.34 0.35
CA GLY A 47 3.88 7.84 -0.08
C GLY A 47 3.82 7.54 -1.57
N LEU A 48 3.23 6.38 -1.87
CA LEU A 48 2.98 5.87 -3.22
C LEU A 48 1.69 6.46 -3.76
N ASP A 49 1.73 6.93 -5.01
CA ASP A 49 0.54 7.43 -5.69
C ASP A 49 -0.36 6.26 -6.10
N ILE A 50 -1.61 6.29 -5.62
CA ILE A 50 -2.62 5.31 -6.00
C ILE A 50 -3.59 5.99 -6.97
N MET A 51 -3.46 5.68 -8.26
CA MET A 51 -4.28 6.29 -9.32
C MET A 51 -5.30 5.33 -9.92
N ASN A 52 -6.38 5.88 -10.50
CA ASN A 52 -7.36 5.14 -11.31
C ASN A 52 -8.05 3.96 -10.59
N VAL A 53 -8.20 4.04 -9.28
CA VAL A 53 -8.99 3.08 -8.49
C VAL A 53 -10.32 3.70 -8.09
N SER A 54 -11.37 2.89 -8.03
CA SER A 54 -12.69 3.36 -7.60
C SER A 54 -12.73 3.61 -6.10
N THR A 55 -13.62 4.49 -5.64
CA THR A 55 -14.00 4.60 -4.23
C THR A 55 -14.40 3.24 -3.67
N GLY A 56 -13.91 2.88 -2.49
CA GLY A 56 -14.24 1.60 -1.88
C GLY A 56 -13.30 1.16 -0.77
N THR A 57 -13.56 -0.05 -0.28
CA THR A 57 -12.69 -0.73 0.68
C THR A 57 -11.61 -1.51 -0.06
N TYR A 58 -10.38 -1.42 0.42
CA TYR A 58 -9.25 -2.17 -0.10
C TYR A 58 -8.44 -2.81 1.03
N VAL A 59 -7.66 -3.82 0.68
CA VAL A 59 -6.62 -4.40 1.52
C VAL A 59 -5.27 -4.02 0.92
N VAL A 60 -4.45 -3.36 1.73
CA VAL A 60 -3.02 -3.23 1.45
C VAL A 60 -2.35 -4.49 1.98
N TYR A 61 -1.76 -5.26 1.08
CA TYR A 61 -0.90 -6.40 1.40
C TYR A 61 0.54 -5.94 1.24
N LEU A 62 1.36 -6.11 2.27
CA LEU A 62 2.76 -5.72 2.27
C LEU A 62 3.61 -6.91 2.70
N GLN A 63 4.59 -7.28 1.88
CA GLN A 63 5.56 -8.32 2.17
C GLN A 63 6.94 -7.70 2.36
N HIS A 64 7.56 -8.03 3.50
CA HIS A 64 8.86 -7.54 3.90
C HIS A 64 9.59 -8.65 4.68
N ASN A 65 10.78 -9.04 4.24
CA ASN A 65 11.62 -10.04 4.93
C ASN A 65 10.86 -11.35 5.24
N ASN A 66 10.13 -11.87 4.25
CA ASN A 66 9.24 -13.04 4.37
C ASN A 66 8.08 -12.91 5.38
N GLN A 67 7.85 -11.72 5.92
CA GLN A 67 6.69 -11.42 6.74
C GLN A 67 5.64 -10.68 5.93
N VAL A 68 4.37 -10.92 6.28
CA VAL A 68 3.23 -10.28 5.63
C VAL A 68 2.51 -9.42 6.65
N THR A 69 2.30 -8.16 6.30
CA THR A 69 1.42 -7.23 7.03
C THR A 69 0.28 -6.82 6.13
N THR A 70 -0.95 -6.86 6.66
CA THR A 70 -2.14 -6.42 5.94
C THR A 70 -2.83 -5.26 6.63
N LYS A 71 -3.37 -4.32 5.86
CA LYS A 71 -4.18 -3.22 6.38
C LYS A 71 -5.40 -2.97 5.51
N LYS A 72 -6.60 -3.02 6.12
CA LYS A 72 -7.82 -2.50 5.48
C LYS A 72 -7.76 -0.98 5.42
N ILE A 73 -8.04 -0.41 4.25
CA ILE A 73 -8.17 1.02 4.01
C ILE A 73 -9.49 1.33 3.29
N ILE A 74 -9.90 2.59 3.34
CA ILE A 74 -11.01 3.12 2.56
C ILE A 74 -10.46 4.25 1.70
N ILE A 75 -10.69 4.14 0.39
CA ILE A 75 -10.40 5.17 -0.61
C ILE A 75 -11.74 5.85 -0.92
N ASN A 76 -11.81 7.17 -0.76
CA ASN A 76 -13.01 7.99 -0.93
C ASN A 76 -13.01 8.70 -2.28
#